data_AF-A0A959ZVC9-F1
#
_entry.id   AF-A0A959ZVC9-F1
#
_cell.length_a   1.000
_cell.length_b   1.000
_cell.length_c   1.000
_cell.angle_alpha   90.00
_cell.angle_beta   90.00
_cell.angle_gamma   90.00
#
_symmetry.space_group_name_H-M   'P 1'
#
loop_
_entity.id
_entity.type
_entity.pdbx_description
1 polymer ?
#
loop_
_entity_poly.entity_id
_entity_poly.type
_entity_poly.pdbx_seq_one_letter_code
_entity_poly.pdbx_strand_id
1 'polypeptide(L)' 'MSAEVMIFAGAGLITLIAFTTLILVPAIGSFTRGWEKATAAALSLIVLVALVGLGLAIGVAIVYYWDDITTLFG' A
#
# COMPACT_ATOMS: atom_id res chain seq x y z
N MET A 1 -21.13 7.85 -10.14
CA MET A 1 -19.91 7.65 -9.34
C MET A 1 -19.14 8.96 -9.35
N SER A 2 -18.65 9.47 -8.22
CA SER A 2 -17.87 10.71 -8.21
C SER A 2 -16.42 10.45 -8.65
N ALA A 3 -15.70 11.47 -9.10
CA ALA A 3 -14.33 11.33 -9.59
C ALA A 3 -13.37 10.87 -8.49
N GLU A 4 -13.59 11.33 -7.26
CA GLU A 4 -12.81 10.98 -6.07
C GLU A 4 -12.89 9.48 -5.80
N VAL A 5 -14.11 8.91 -5.84
CA VAL A 5 -14.31 7.46 -5.66
C VAL A 5 -13.55 6.68 -6.72
N MET A 6 -13.56 7.12 -7.98
CA MET A 6 -12.83 6.43 -9.05
C MET A 6 -11.31 6.49 -8.85
N ILE A 7 -10.78 7.62 -8.41
CA ILE A 7 -9.34 7.79 -8.16
C ILE A 7 -8.90 6.93 -6.97
N PHE A 8 -9.60 7.00 -5.84
CA PHE A 8 -9.25 6.22 -4.65
C PHE A 8 -9.42 4.72 -4.87
N ALA A 9 -10.50 4.29 -5.54
CA ALA A 9 -10.69 2.89 -5.87
C ALA A 9 -9.62 2.39 -6.85
N GLY A 10 -9.25 3.21 -7.86
CA GLY A 10 -8.18 2.90 -8.80
C GLY A 10 -6.82 2.75 -8.12
N ALA A 11 -6.45 3.70 -7.26
CA ALA A 11 -5.22 3.64 -6.48
C ALA A 11 -5.18 2.41 -5.55
N GLY A 12 -6.30 2.10 -4.90
CA GLY A 12 -6.44 0.90 -4.08
C GLY A 12 -6.25 -0.39 -4.90
N LEU A 13 -6.89 -0.47 -6.07
CA LEU A 13 -6.75 -1.62 -6.96
C LEU A 13 -5.30 -1.81 -7.45
N ILE A 14 -4.65 -0.74 -7.90
CA ILE A 14 -3.24 -0.77 -8.33
C ILE A 14 -2.35 -1.22 -7.16
N THR A 15 -2.60 -0.73 -5.96
CA THR A 15 -1.87 -1.14 -4.75
C THR A 15 -2.04 -2.63 -4.47
N LEU A 16 -3.25 -3.18 -4.58
CA LEU A 16 -3.50 -4.61 -4.38
C LEU A 16 -2.83 -5.47 -5.47
N ILE A 17 -2.83 -5.01 -6.73
CA ILE A 17 -2.12 -5.68 -7.82
C ILE A 17 -0.61 -5.70 -7.53
N ALA A 18 -0.03 -4.55 -7.18
CA ALA A 18 1.38 -4.43 -6.85
C ALA A 18 1.77 -5.31 -5.65
N PHE A 19 0.99 -5.27 -4.56
CA PHE A 19 1.19 -6.11 -3.39
C PHE A 19 1.16 -7.60 -3.75
N THR A 20 0.14 -8.02 -4.51
CA THR A 20 -0.01 -9.43 -4.88
C THR A 20 1.16 -9.90 -5.74
N THR A 21 1.51 -9.14 -6.77
CA THR A 21 2.51 -9.54 -7.77
C THR A 21 3.95 -9.41 -7.29
N LEU A 22 4.28 -8.34 -6.56
CA LEU A 22 5.66 -8.03 -6.17
C LEU A 22 6.03 -8.56 -4.78
N ILE A 23 5.06 -8.83 -3.92
CA ILE A 23 5.31 -9.23 -2.53
C ILE A 23 4.73 -10.62 -2.27
N LEU A 24 3.41 -10.79 -2.38
CA LEU A 24 2.75 -12.02 -1.94
C LEU A 24 3.14 -13.24 -2.79
N VAL A 25 3.06 -13.14 -4.11
CA VAL A 25 3.40 -14.22 -5.06
C VAL A 25 4.83 -14.74 -4.87
N PRO A 26 5.89 -13.91 -4.90
CA PRO A 26 7.25 -14.40 -4.66
C PRO A 26 7.46 -14.91 -3.22
N ALA A 27 6.81 -14.30 -2.23
CA ALA A 27 6.92 -14.76 -0.84
C ALA A 27 6.39 -16.19 -0.66
N ILE A 28 5.17 -16.48 -1.12
CA ILE A 28 4.60 -17.84 -1.03
C ILE A 28 5.25 -18.81 -2.02
N GLY A 29 5.80 -18.32 -3.14
CA GLY A 29 6.52 -19.11 -4.13
C GLY A 29 7.85 -19.66 -3.62
N SER A 30 8.43 -19.05 -2.59
CA SER A 30 9.70 -19.47 -2.00
C SER A 30 9.59 -20.70 -1.09
N PHE A 31 8.36 -21.10 -0.71
CA PHE A 31 8.11 -22.21 0.20
C PHE A 31 7.39 -23.37 -0.47
N THR A 32 7.67 -24.59 -0.03
CA THR A 32 7.05 -25.80 -0.60
C THR A 32 5.86 -26.27 0.22
N ARG A 33 5.91 -26.13 1.56
CA ARG A 33 4.87 -26.64 2.46
C ARG A 33 3.74 -25.63 2.63
N GLY A 34 2.50 -26.12 2.66
CA GLY A 34 1.30 -25.26 2.77
C GLY A 34 1.28 -24.36 4.01
N TRP A 35 1.74 -24.87 5.16
CA TRP A 35 1.79 -24.08 6.40
C TRP A 35 2.85 -22.97 6.36
N GLU A 36 4.00 -23.21 5.71
CA GLU A 36 5.01 -22.18 5.50
C GLU A 36 4.48 -21.06 4.59
N LYS A 37 3.75 -21.44 3.52
CA LYS A 37 3.06 -20.47 2.65
C LYS A 37 2.02 -19.64 3.40
N ALA A 38 1.26 -20.23 4.31
CA ALA A 38 0.28 -19.52 5.12
C ALA A 38 0.96 -18.48 6.03
N THR A 39 2.06 -18.85 6.68
CA THR A 39 2.86 -17.90 7.49
C THR A 39 3.48 -16.80 6.64
N ALA A 40 4.02 -17.14 5.46
CA ALA A 40 4.58 -16.14 4.52
C ALA A 40 3.50 -15.16 4.03
N ALA A 41 2.29 -15.63 3.77
CA ALA A 41 1.15 -14.78 3.43
C ALA A 41 0.77 -13.85 4.60
N ALA A 42 0.72 -14.37 5.82
CA ALA A 42 0.45 -13.57 7.02
C ALA A 42 1.51 -12.48 7.25
N LEU A 43 2.80 -12.81 7.06
CA LEU A 43 3.89 -11.83 7.13
C LEU A 43 3.80 -10.79 6.00
N SER A 44 3.38 -11.19 4.80
CA SER A 44 3.17 -10.26 3.69
C SER A 44 2.07 -9.25 4.01
N LEU A 45 1.00 -9.64 4.72
CA LEU A 45 -0.04 -8.72 5.16
C LEU A 45 0.50 -7.62 6.10
N ILE A 46 1.49 -7.94 6.94
CA ILE A 46 2.16 -6.92 7.78
C ILE A 46 2.85 -5.87 6.89
N VAL A 47 3.49 -6.30 5.80
CA VAL A 47 4.10 -5.38 4.82
C VAL A 47 3.03 -4.51 4.16
N LEU A 48 1.89 -5.08 3.77
CA LEU A 48 0.78 -4.31 3.20
C LEU A 48 0.28 -3.25 4.19
N VAL A 49 0.06 -3.62 5.45
CA VAL A 49 -0.36 -2.69 6.50
C VAL A 49 0.68 -1.58 6.70
N ALA A 50 1.98 -1.91 6.70
CA ALA A 50 3.05 -0.93 6.81
C ALA A 50 3.07 0.05 5.64
N LEU A 51 2.90 -0.44 4.39
CA LEU A 51 2.86 0.41 3.20
C LEU A 51 1.61 1.31 3.17
N VAL A 52 0.45 0.77 3.54
CA VAL A 52 -0.79 1.56 3.68
C VAL A 52 -0.62 2.61 4.76
N GLY A 53 -0.10 2.23 5.93
CA GLY A 53 0.17 3.14 7.03
C GLY A 53 1.16 4.25 6.65
N LEU A 54 2.22 3.92 5.92
CA LEU A 54 3.19 4.89 5.41
C LEU A 54 2.54 5.84 4.40
N GLY A 55 1.77 5.31 3.44
CA GLY A 55 1.05 6.13 2.45
C GLY A 55 0.05 7.09 3.11
N LEU A 56 -0.68 6.62 4.11
CA LEU A 56 -1.57 7.46 4.92
C LEU A 56 -0.81 8.51 5.71
N ALA A 57 0.29 8.14 6.38
CA ALA A 57 1.12 9.08 7.13
C ALA A 57 1.69 10.19 6.25
N ILE A 58 2.21 9.83 5.06
CA ILE A 58 2.70 10.80 4.08
C ILE A 58 1.55 11.68 3.56
N GLY A 59 0.41 11.09 3.19
CA GLY A 59 -0.74 11.83 2.70
C GLY A 59 -1.27 12.83 3.73
N VAL A 60 -1.39 12.41 4.99
CA VAL A 60 -1.79 13.27 6.10
C VAL A 60 -0.76 14.37 6.33
N ALA A 61 0.54 14.05 6.32
CA ALA A 61 1.59 15.05 6.47
C ALA A 61 1.53 16.12 5.37
N ILE A 62 1.34 15.72 4.11
CA ILE A 62 1.20 16.66 2.99
C ILE A 62 0.00 17.58 3.18
N VAL A 63 -1.15 17.03 3.58
CA VAL A 63 -2.36 17.84 3.81
C VAL A 63 -2.19 18.77 5.01
N TYR A 64 -1.57 18.29 6.08
CA TYR A 64 -1.37 19.07 7.30
C TYR A 64 -0.39 20.24 7.09
N TYR A 65 0.71 20.00 6.37
CA TYR A 65 1.72 21.02 6.06
C TYR A 65 1.47 21.70 4.71
N TRP A 66 0.24 21.68 4.17
CA TRP A 66 -0.03 22.19 2.84
C TRP A 66 0.34 23.67 2.67
N ASP A 67 0.04 24.50 3.66
CA ASP A 67 0.35 25.93 3.62
C ASP A 67 1.87 26.18 3.65
N ASP A 68 2.62 25.43 4.46
CA ASP A 68 4.09 25.51 4.52
C ASP A 68 4.74 24.99 3.23
N ILE A 69 4.19 23.92 2.66
CA ILE A 69 4.64 23.34 1.39
C ILE A 69 4.39 24.33 0.25
N THR A 70 3.19 24.89 0.15
CA THR A 70 2.84 25.82 -0.93
C THR A 70 3.65 27.11 -0.84
N THR A 71 3.84 27.69 0.34
CA THR A 71 4.71 28.87 0.52
C THR A 71 6.18 28.61 0.25
N LEU A 72 6.69 27.40 0.49
CA LEU A 72 8.04 26.99 0.10
C LEU A 72 8.22 26.94 -1.43
N PHE A 73 7.16 26.58 -2.16
CA PHE A 73 7.19 26.42 -3.62
C PHE A 73 6.59 27.60 -4.41
N GLY A 74 5.96 28.58 -3.75
CA GLY A 74 5.40 29.81 -4.36
C GLY A 74 4.08 30.27 -3.74
#